data_AF-A0A8T4FMB9-F1
#
_entry.id   AF-A0A8T4FMB9-F1
#
_cell.length_a   1.000
_cell.length_b   1.000
_cell.length_c   1.000
_cell.angle_alpha   90.00
_cell.angle_beta   90.00
_cell.angle_gamma   90.00
#
_symmetry.space_group_name_H-M   'P 1'
#
loop_
_entity.id
_entity.type
_entity.pdbx_description
1 polymer ?
#
loop_
_entity_poly.entity_id
_entity_poly.type
_entity_poly.pdbx_seq_one_letter_code
_entity_poly.pdbx_strand_id
1 'polypeptide(L)'
;MTDETSTRMPSGKTALTTYAILLVATIALAVLGLAFGDSGDLILTVPVIGILALTLFSERHALHLPPLTVVMIWVSMLLTIVSRVFLDGGLISIAASILTGINLTLIGLIIVFILLRSMPGTRNENPQVVATIASCVAIAVFMLMNLFQFAMTFVFDFIKFTVVEKLMAELCWVIIGTIITNVLFIEFRDSKLFKYTVNTFLENNSETLGLEERERLDLQDLIAEGESDRLEFKSTVRTNLETGETDKRMEKAVLKTIVAFLNTDGGTLLIGVSDDGEILGADVDSFDSVDRMNLHMTNMISSAIGNGFIPYINFKPVLIDGKYVVRVRCDKAEKAVFLREGKSEQFYVRSGPSSVELTGMNLVNYVNNRNKKGKRFGSL
;
A
#
# COMPACT_ATOMS: atom_id res chain seq x y z
N MET A 1 -36.93 1.52 -11.49
CA MET A 1 -36.48 2.56 -12.45
C MET A 1 -35.91 3.71 -11.65
N THR A 2 -34.63 3.59 -11.29
CA THR A 2 -33.68 4.65 -10.91
C THR A 2 -32.33 3.95 -10.81
N ASP A 3 -31.51 4.23 -11.80
CA ASP A 3 -30.17 3.72 -12.05
C ASP A 3 -29.21 4.73 -11.40
N GLU A 4 -28.54 4.36 -10.30
CA GLU A 4 -27.51 5.17 -9.67
C GLU A 4 -26.17 4.42 -9.67
N THR A 5 -25.40 4.73 -10.71
CA THR A 5 -23.95 4.94 -10.68
C THR A 5 -23.10 3.80 -10.12
N SER A 6 -23.04 2.68 -10.84
CA SER A 6 -21.80 1.92 -10.88
C SER A 6 -20.76 2.73 -11.65
N THR A 7 -19.74 3.26 -10.99
CA THR A 7 -18.51 3.73 -11.65
C THR A 7 -17.80 2.53 -12.25
N ARG A 8 -18.27 2.10 -13.43
CA ARG A 8 -17.57 1.12 -14.28
C ARG A 8 -16.22 1.71 -14.64
N MET A 9 -15.15 1.02 -14.27
CA MET A 9 -13.83 1.24 -14.88
C MET A 9 -13.97 1.21 -16.41
N PRO A 10 -13.28 2.09 -17.15
CA PRO A 10 -13.30 2.03 -18.60
C PRO A 10 -12.80 0.65 -19.04
N SER A 11 -13.58 -0.01 -19.90
CA SER A 11 -13.34 -1.37 -20.37
C SER A 11 -11.88 -1.56 -20.78
N GLY A 12 -11.24 -2.67 -20.42
CA GLY A 12 -9.83 -2.94 -20.71
C GLY A 12 -9.41 -2.75 -22.18
N LYS A 13 -10.36 -2.75 -23.12
CA LYS A 13 -10.14 -2.43 -24.54
C LYS A 13 -9.67 -0.99 -24.78
N THR A 14 -10.21 0.01 -24.06
CA THR A 14 -9.85 1.42 -24.28
C THR A 14 -8.43 1.71 -23.77
N ALA A 15 -8.06 1.19 -22.60
CA ALA A 15 -6.71 1.31 -22.07
C ALA A 15 -5.68 0.63 -22.99
N LEU A 16 -5.99 -0.57 -23.49
CA LEU A 16 -5.13 -1.29 -24.43
C LEU A 16 -4.91 -0.49 -25.72
N THR A 17 -5.97 0.12 -26.28
CA THR A 17 -5.83 0.98 -27.46
C THR A 17 -4.96 2.20 -27.18
N THR A 18 -5.07 2.81 -25.99
CA THR A 18 -4.21 3.93 -25.60
C THR A 18 -2.75 3.52 -25.53
N TYR A 19 -2.43 2.40 -24.88
CA TYR A 19 -1.03 1.93 -24.79
C TYR A 19 -0.44 1.56 -26.15
N ALA A 20 -1.24 0.97 -27.05
CA ALA A 20 -0.79 0.68 -28.41
C ALA A 20 -0.44 1.98 -29.18
N ILE A 21 -1.28 3.02 -29.06
CA ILE A 21 -1.01 4.33 -29.66
C ILE A 21 0.28 4.94 -29.10
N LEU A 22 0.45 4.92 -27.78
CA LEU A 22 1.66 5.44 -27.13
C LEU A 22 2.91 4.67 -27.56
N LEU A 23 2.83 3.34 -27.67
CA LEU A 23 3.95 2.50 -28.12
C LEU A 23 4.37 2.84 -29.55
N VAL A 24 3.42 2.93 -30.47
CA VAL A 24 3.68 3.30 -31.87
C VAL A 24 4.29 4.70 -31.96
N ALA A 25 3.75 5.66 -31.21
CA ALA A 25 4.29 7.02 -31.15
C ALA A 25 5.73 7.04 -30.64
N THR A 26 6.05 6.28 -29.58
CA THR A 26 7.41 6.19 -29.03
C THR A 26 8.39 5.55 -30.02
N ILE A 27 7.97 4.49 -30.71
CA ILE A 27 8.81 3.85 -31.75
C ILE A 27 9.06 4.83 -32.90
N ALA A 28 8.04 5.56 -33.35
CA ALA A 28 8.19 6.58 -34.39
C ALA A 28 9.17 7.69 -33.98
N LEU A 29 9.09 8.17 -32.74
CA LEU A 29 10.03 9.14 -32.19
C LEU A 29 11.47 8.61 -32.13
N ALA A 30 11.66 7.37 -31.69
CA ALA A 30 12.98 6.73 -31.65
C ALA A 30 13.60 6.60 -33.05
N VAL A 31 12.80 6.20 -34.05
CA VAL A 31 13.25 6.10 -35.45
C VAL A 31 13.57 7.47 -36.04
N LEU A 32 12.76 8.49 -35.76
CA LEU A 32 13.01 9.87 -36.21
C LEU A 32 14.32 10.42 -35.58
N GLY A 33 14.53 10.23 -34.27
CA GLY A 33 15.76 10.65 -33.60
C GLY A 33 17.01 10.03 -34.24
N LEU A 34 16.95 8.72 -34.54
CA LEU A 34 18.00 8.02 -35.29
C LEU A 34 18.24 8.60 -36.68
N ALA A 35 17.17 8.92 -37.41
CA ALA A 35 17.26 9.46 -38.78
C ALA A 35 17.87 10.88 -38.82
N PHE A 36 17.66 11.69 -37.77
CA PHE A 36 18.26 13.02 -37.64
C PHE A 36 19.64 13.01 -36.96
N GLY A 37 20.16 11.83 -36.59
CA GLY A 37 21.46 11.70 -35.94
C GLY A 37 21.48 12.13 -34.47
N ASP A 38 20.31 12.24 -33.82
CA ASP A 38 20.18 12.53 -32.39
C ASP A 38 19.89 11.25 -31.60
N SER A 39 20.94 10.45 -31.46
CA SER A 39 20.91 9.15 -30.77
C SER A 39 20.92 9.24 -29.25
N GLY A 40 21.05 10.45 -28.67
CA GLY A 40 21.01 10.64 -27.22
C GLY A 40 19.65 10.29 -26.61
N ASP A 41 18.58 10.40 -27.39
CA ASP A 41 17.20 10.16 -26.93
C ASP A 41 16.82 8.67 -26.92
N LEU A 42 17.65 7.79 -27.50
CA LEU A 42 17.45 6.34 -27.44
C LEU A 42 17.52 5.80 -26.02
N ILE A 43 18.38 6.39 -25.18
CA ILE A 43 18.53 5.99 -23.78
C ILE A 43 17.23 6.24 -22.99
N LEU A 44 16.46 7.26 -23.39
CA LEU A 44 15.17 7.56 -22.76
C LEU A 44 14.02 6.77 -23.39
N THR A 45 14.02 6.62 -24.72
CA THR A 45 12.91 5.99 -25.45
C THR A 45 12.89 4.47 -25.32
N VAL A 46 14.04 3.80 -25.28
CA VAL A 46 14.11 2.32 -25.19
C VAL A 46 13.47 1.77 -23.90
N PRO A 47 13.76 2.29 -22.70
CA PRO A 47 13.07 1.87 -21.48
C PRO A 47 11.55 2.09 -21.54
N VAL A 48 11.10 3.21 -22.14
CA VAL A 48 9.67 3.53 -22.28
C VAL A 48 8.98 2.58 -23.26
N ILE A 49 9.65 2.20 -24.36
CA ILE A 49 9.19 1.13 -25.26
C ILE A 49 9.06 -0.18 -24.50
N GLY A 50 10.07 -0.54 -23.70
CA GLY A 50 10.03 -1.75 -22.87
C GLY A 50 8.85 -1.75 -21.89
N ILE A 51 8.64 -0.64 -21.18
CA ILE A 51 7.50 -0.47 -20.27
C ILE A 51 6.17 -0.61 -21.03
N LEU A 52 6.00 0.10 -22.14
CA LEU A 52 4.76 0.06 -22.92
C LEU A 52 4.50 -1.32 -23.53
N ALA A 53 5.55 -1.98 -24.04
CA ALA A 53 5.45 -3.34 -24.57
C ALA A 53 5.09 -4.35 -23.47
N LEU A 54 5.73 -4.28 -22.30
CA LEU A 54 5.38 -5.12 -21.15
C LEU A 54 3.92 -4.91 -20.73
N THR A 55 3.44 -3.66 -20.71
CA THR A 55 2.03 -3.38 -20.37
C THR A 55 1.04 -3.83 -21.43
N LEU A 56 1.44 -3.88 -22.70
CA LEU A 56 0.54 -4.24 -23.82
C LEU A 56 0.48 -5.76 -24.06
N PHE A 57 1.63 -6.42 -23.95
CA PHE A 57 1.80 -7.82 -24.36
C PHE A 57 1.86 -8.80 -23.20
N SER A 58 1.91 -8.33 -21.95
CA SER A 58 1.97 -9.30 -20.88
C SER A 58 0.62 -9.96 -20.60
N GLU A 59 0.68 -11.29 -20.54
CA GLU A 59 -0.33 -12.15 -19.94
C GLU A 59 -0.33 -12.03 -18.40
N ARG A 60 -1.25 -12.77 -17.75
CA ARG A 60 -1.69 -12.64 -16.35
C ARG A 60 -0.61 -12.52 -15.24
N HIS A 61 0.66 -12.78 -15.53
CA HIS A 61 1.76 -12.79 -14.54
C HIS A 61 2.75 -11.62 -14.61
N ALA A 62 2.59 -10.59 -15.46
CA ALA A 62 3.45 -9.41 -15.34
C ALA A 62 3.00 -8.42 -14.27
N LEU A 63 3.96 -7.55 -13.98
CA LEU A 63 3.81 -6.35 -13.20
C LEU A 63 2.88 -5.33 -13.91
N HIS A 64 1.64 -5.24 -13.46
CA HIS A 64 0.62 -4.28 -13.88
C HIS A 64 0.96 -2.88 -13.37
N LEU A 65 1.49 -2.01 -14.24
CA LEU A 65 1.82 -0.63 -13.88
C LEU A 65 0.56 0.26 -13.83
N PRO A 66 0.49 1.26 -12.93
CA PRO A 66 -0.63 2.19 -12.89
C PRO A 66 -0.71 3.01 -14.19
N PRO A 67 -1.90 3.21 -14.79
CA PRO A 67 -2.03 3.98 -16.02
C PRO A 67 -1.45 5.40 -15.92
N LEU A 68 -1.63 6.04 -14.76
CA LEU A 68 -1.13 7.38 -14.50
C LEU A 68 0.40 7.46 -14.59
N THR A 69 1.12 6.50 -13.99
CA THR A 69 2.59 6.51 -14.01
C THR A 69 3.12 6.25 -15.42
N VAL A 70 2.49 5.34 -16.18
CA VAL A 70 2.87 5.08 -17.57
C VAL A 70 2.70 6.33 -18.43
N VAL A 71 1.55 7.01 -18.32
CA VAL A 71 1.28 8.26 -19.05
C VAL A 71 2.25 9.36 -18.63
N MET A 72 2.50 9.54 -17.33
CA MET A 72 3.43 10.56 -16.86
C MET A 72 4.87 10.30 -17.29
N ILE A 73 5.32 9.03 -17.31
CA ILE A 73 6.62 8.65 -17.86
C ILE A 73 6.69 9.01 -19.34
N TRP A 74 5.66 8.64 -20.11
CA TRP A 74 5.60 8.95 -21.54
C TRP A 74 5.59 10.46 -21.82
N VAL A 75 4.81 11.23 -21.05
CA VAL A 75 4.77 12.70 -21.17
C VAL A 75 6.12 13.32 -20.79
N SER A 76 6.79 12.84 -19.75
CA SER A 76 8.13 13.33 -19.38
C SER A 76 9.17 13.07 -20.47
N MET A 77 9.09 11.91 -21.13
CA MET A 77 9.93 11.59 -22.28
C MET A 77 9.62 12.52 -23.46
N LEU A 78 8.34 12.70 -23.81
CA LEU A 78 7.94 13.58 -24.90
C LEU A 78 8.36 15.03 -24.66
N LEU A 79 8.18 15.56 -23.45
CA LEU A 79 8.61 16.93 -23.11
C LEU A 79 10.13 17.08 -23.19
N THR A 80 10.88 16.06 -22.77
CA THR A 80 12.35 16.05 -22.88
C THR A 80 12.79 16.13 -24.34
N ILE A 81 12.21 15.31 -25.21
CA ILE A 81 12.51 15.30 -26.66
C ILE A 81 12.12 16.63 -27.30
N VAL A 82 10.90 17.11 -27.06
CA VAL A 82 10.40 18.38 -27.61
C VAL A 82 11.27 19.56 -27.16
N SER A 83 11.69 19.57 -25.89
CA SER A 83 12.56 20.62 -25.37
C SER A 83 13.95 20.65 -26.02
N ARG A 84 14.47 19.49 -26.45
CA ARG A 84 15.76 19.39 -27.14
C ARG A 84 15.65 19.85 -28.59
N VAL A 85 14.58 19.47 -29.28
CA VAL A 85 14.42 19.72 -30.71
C VAL A 85 13.99 21.16 -31.03
N PHE A 86 13.10 21.77 -30.24
CA PHE A 86 12.39 22.99 -30.67
C PHE A 86 12.68 24.27 -29.88
N LEU A 87 13.25 24.23 -28.67
CA LEU A 87 13.04 25.32 -27.70
C LEU A 87 14.24 25.74 -26.83
N ASP A 88 15.48 25.47 -27.26
CA ASP A 88 16.71 25.88 -26.54
C ASP A 88 16.67 25.61 -25.02
N GLY A 89 16.00 24.54 -24.59
CA GLY A 89 16.02 24.09 -23.19
C GLY A 89 15.35 25.00 -22.16
N GLY A 90 14.43 25.90 -22.54
CA GLY A 90 13.73 26.82 -21.61
C GLY A 90 12.76 26.15 -20.62
N LEU A 91 11.58 26.75 -20.39
CA LEU A 91 10.60 26.27 -19.39
C LEU A 91 10.15 24.81 -19.56
N ILE A 92 10.21 24.27 -20.78
CA ILE A 92 9.81 22.88 -21.05
C ILE A 92 10.81 21.87 -20.46
N SER A 93 12.12 22.17 -20.50
CA SER A 93 13.13 21.28 -19.89
C SER A 93 12.97 21.22 -18.37
N ILE A 94 12.62 22.36 -17.77
CA ILE A 94 12.34 22.49 -16.33
C ILE A 94 11.11 21.64 -15.98
N ALA A 95 10.01 21.79 -16.74
CA ALA A 95 8.81 21.00 -16.54
C ALA A 95 9.07 19.49 -16.71
N ALA A 96 9.84 19.09 -17.74
CA ALA A 96 10.21 17.70 -17.97
C ALA A 96 11.04 17.12 -16.81
N SER A 97 12.00 17.89 -16.29
CA SER A 97 12.87 17.49 -15.18
C SER A 97 12.09 17.36 -13.86
N ILE A 98 11.20 18.31 -13.57
CA ILE A 98 10.29 18.22 -12.41
C ILE A 98 9.40 16.98 -12.52
N LEU A 99 8.79 16.74 -13.70
CA LEU A 99 7.93 15.58 -13.92
C LEU A 99 8.70 14.26 -13.78
N THR A 100 9.96 14.23 -14.23
CA THR A 100 10.86 13.09 -14.04
C THR A 100 11.11 12.83 -12.55
N GLY A 101 11.36 13.87 -11.75
CA GLY A 101 11.49 13.75 -10.31
C GLY A 101 10.23 13.22 -9.63
N ILE A 102 9.04 13.66 -10.08
CA ILE A 102 7.76 13.13 -9.58
C ILE A 102 7.63 11.64 -9.90
N ASN A 103 7.87 11.25 -11.16
CA ASN A 103 7.77 9.85 -11.61
C ASN A 103 8.71 8.92 -10.82
N LEU A 104 9.98 9.31 -10.69
CA LEU A 104 10.97 8.51 -9.97
C LEU A 104 10.64 8.40 -8.49
N THR A 105 10.08 9.45 -7.88
CA THR A 105 9.66 9.41 -6.47
C THR A 105 8.44 8.53 -6.26
N LEU A 106 7.47 8.52 -7.19
CA LEU A 106 6.35 7.59 -7.16
C LEU A 106 6.81 6.13 -7.28
N ILE A 107 7.77 5.85 -8.17
CA ILE A 107 8.40 4.52 -8.28
C ILE A 107 9.15 4.18 -6.98
N GLY A 108 9.89 5.13 -6.43
CA GLY A 108 10.57 4.99 -5.14
C GLY A 108 9.59 4.65 -4.01
N LEU A 109 8.44 5.33 -3.94
CA LEU A 109 7.39 5.01 -2.97
C LEU A 109 6.88 3.58 -3.15
N ILE A 110 6.58 3.16 -4.39
CA ILE A 110 6.16 1.78 -4.68
C ILE A 110 7.19 0.77 -4.16
N ILE A 111 8.49 0.96 -4.48
CA ILE A 111 9.57 0.07 -4.04
C ILE A 111 9.65 0.03 -2.51
N VAL A 112 9.63 1.20 -1.87
CA VAL A 112 9.68 1.32 -0.41
C VAL A 112 8.48 0.61 0.22
N PHE A 113 7.27 0.76 -0.32
CA PHE A 113 6.11 0.04 0.18
C PHE A 113 6.18 -1.47 -0.04
N ILE A 114 6.78 -1.96 -1.14
CA ILE A 114 7.04 -3.40 -1.32
C ILE A 114 7.96 -3.91 -0.21
N LEU A 115 9.04 -3.17 0.07
CA LEU A 115 10.01 -3.53 1.11
C LEU A 115 9.39 -3.45 2.52
N LEU A 116 8.64 -2.40 2.81
CA LEU A 116 8.03 -2.22 4.13
C LEU A 116 6.87 -3.18 4.36
N ARG A 117 6.05 -3.45 3.34
CA ARG A 117 5.01 -4.49 3.41
C ARG A 117 5.60 -5.89 3.58
N SER A 118 6.87 -6.09 3.20
CA SER A 118 7.59 -7.34 3.45
C SER A 118 8.15 -7.49 4.87
N MET A 119 8.03 -6.47 5.73
CA MET A 119 8.41 -6.57 7.15
C MET A 119 7.15 -6.69 8.03
N PRO A 120 6.83 -7.89 8.56
CA PRO A 120 5.74 -8.05 9.50
C PRO A 120 6.03 -7.29 10.80
N GLY A 121 5.09 -6.43 11.23
CA GLY A 121 5.11 -5.80 12.56
C GLY A 121 5.34 -4.28 12.60
N THR A 122 5.69 -3.63 11.47
CA THR A 122 5.93 -2.17 11.43
C THR A 122 4.91 -1.46 10.53
N ARG A 123 3.67 -1.28 10.98
CA ARG A 123 2.64 -0.59 10.18
C ARG A 123 2.34 0.86 10.58
N ASN A 124 2.99 1.34 11.64
CA ASN A 124 3.06 2.77 11.97
C ASN A 124 4.35 3.37 11.40
N GLU A 125 4.48 3.31 10.08
CA GLU A 125 5.57 3.99 9.40
C GLU A 125 5.34 5.49 9.48
N ASN A 126 6.34 6.23 9.97
CA ASN A 126 6.32 7.68 9.90
C ASN A 126 6.35 8.07 8.40
N PRO A 127 5.32 8.75 7.87
CA PRO A 127 5.26 9.12 6.45
C PRO A 127 6.47 9.92 5.98
N GLN A 128 7.07 10.70 6.88
CA GLN A 128 8.27 11.48 6.60
C GLN A 128 9.48 10.58 6.30
N VAL A 129 9.62 9.47 7.02
CA VAL A 129 10.70 8.50 6.81
C VAL A 129 10.51 7.80 5.48
N VAL A 130 9.29 7.33 5.18
CA VAL A 130 8.95 6.68 3.90
C VAL A 130 9.24 7.61 2.72
N ALA A 131 8.77 8.87 2.81
CA ALA A 131 8.98 9.89 1.78
C ALA A 131 10.48 10.19 1.56
N THR A 132 11.25 10.25 2.65
CA THR A 132 12.70 10.51 2.58
C THR A 132 13.42 9.36 1.88
N ILE A 133 13.13 8.10 2.26
CA ILE A 133 13.73 6.92 1.62
C ILE A 133 13.35 6.88 0.13
N ALA A 134 12.08 7.11 -0.21
CA ALA A 134 11.63 7.13 -1.60
C ALA A 134 12.34 8.20 -2.43
N SER A 135 12.57 9.38 -1.87
CA SER A 135 13.36 10.44 -2.51
C SER A 135 14.82 10.05 -2.71
N CYS A 136 15.45 9.40 -1.73
CA CYS A 136 16.82 8.88 -1.89
C CYS A 136 16.91 7.87 -3.03
N VAL A 137 15.95 6.95 -3.12
CA VAL A 137 15.87 5.97 -4.22
C VAL A 137 15.70 6.69 -5.57
N ALA A 138 14.80 7.67 -5.65
CA ALA A 138 14.54 8.43 -6.87
C ALA A 138 15.79 9.16 -7.39
N ILE A 139 16.48 9.87 -6.50
CA ILE A 139 17.72 10.60 -6.83
C ILE A 139 18.82 9.63 -7.24
N ALA A 140 18.98 8.51 -6.53
CA ALA A 140 19.97 7.50 -6.86
C ALA A 140 19.72 6.88 -8.24
N VAL A 141 18.47 6.54 -8.57
CA VAL A 141 18.10 6.01 -9.88
C VAL A 141 18.35 7.04 -10.99
N PHE A 142 18.00 8.31 -10.77
CA PHE A 142 18.29 9.38 -11.73
C PHE A 142 19.80 9.52 -11.98
N MET A 143 20.60 9.52 -10.93
CA MET A 143 22.07 9.60 -11.03
C MET A 143 22.66 8.38 -11.73
N LEU A 144 22.16 7.18 -11.44
CA LEU A 144 22.59 5.95 -12.10
C LEU A 144 22.27 5.99 -13.60
N MET A 145 21.07 6.46 -13.98
CA MET A 145 20.67 6.61 -15.38
C MET A 145 21.59 7.59 -16.13
N ASN A 146 21.93 8.72 -15.52
CA ASN A 146 22.84 9.70 -16.09
C ASN A 146 24.29 9.17 -16.18
N LEU A 147 24.74 8.44 -15.16
CA LEU A 147 26.05 7.78 -15.19
C LEU A 147 26.12 6.72 -16.30
N PHE A 148 25.03 5.96 -16.49
CA PHE A 148 24.91 5.02 -17.60
C PHE A 148 24.96 5.74 -18.95
N GLN A 149 24.26 6.88 -19.09
CA GLN A 149 24.34 7.71 -20.30
C GLN A 149 25.77 8.20 -20.56
N PHE A 150 26.48 8.64 -19.52
CA PHE A 150 27.89 9.01 -19.63
C PHE A 150 28.76 7.82 -20.07
N ALA A 151 28.57 6.64 -19.48
CA ALA A 151 29.32 5.44 -19.88
C ALA A 151 29.08 5.09 -21.35
N MET A 152 27.83 5.23 -21.81
CA MET A 152 27.44 4.93 -23.20
C MET A 152 28.10 5.85 -24.24
N THR A 153 28.52 7.06 -23.86
CA THR A 153 29.24 7.96 -24.79
C THR A 153 30.64 7.46 -25.11
N PHE A 154 31.24 6.62 -24.25
CA PHE A 154 32.54 5.98 -24.54
C PHE A 154 32.40 4.72 -25.39
N VAL A 155 31.24 4.08 -25.36
CA VAL A 155 30.96 2.84 -26.11
C VAL A 155 30.46 3.17 -27.52
N PHE A 156 29.66 4.23 -27.66
CA PHE A 156 29.04 4.62 -28.90
C PHE A 156 29.39 6.06 -29.24
N ASP A 157 30.27 6.26 -30.23
CA ASP A 157 30.72 7.58 -30.72
C ASP A 157 29.58 8.50 -31.19
N PHE A 158 28.40 7.94 -31.46
CA PHE A 158 27.22 8.71 -31.86
C PHE A 158 26.41 9.28 -30.67
N ILE A 159 26.69 8.88 -29.42
CA ILE A 159 25.98 9.39 -28.24
C ILE A 159 26.76 10.58 -27.68
N LYS A 160 26.20 11.79 -27.84
CA LYS A 160 26.82 13.01 -27.32
C LYS A 160 26.53 13.17 -25.83
N PHE A 161 27.57 13.46 -25.05
CA PHE A 161 27.43 13.72 -23.63
C PHE A 161 26.91 15.15 -23.39
N THR A 162 25.99 15.28 -22.42
CA THR A 162 25.50 16.59 -21.98
C THR A 162 26.52 17.22 -21.03
N VAL A 163 26.78 18.52 -21.16
CA VAL A 163 27.72 19.23 -20.28
C VAL A 163 27.30 19.05 -18.81
N VAL A 164 28.27 18.81 -17.94
CA VAL A 164 28.06 18.55 -16.50
C VAL A 164 27.17 19.62 -15.85
N GLU A 165 27.33 20.89 -16.25
CA GLU A 165 26.52 22.00 -15.75
C GLU A 165 25.01 21.81 -16.00
N LYS A 166 24.64 21.35 -17.20
CA LYS A 166 23.24 21.11 -17.56
C LYS A 166 22.66 19.92 -16.79
N LEU A 167 23.46 18.86 -16.60
CA LEU A 167 23.06 17.70 -15.80
C LEU A 167 22.82 18.09 -14.33
N MET A 168 23.69 18.92 -13.76
CA MET A 168 23.51 19.43 -12.40
C MET A 168 22.27 20.32 -12.27
N ALA A 169 21.96 21.13 -13.29
CA ALA A 169 20.73 21.91 -13.35
C ALA A 169 19.48 21.03 -13.42
N GLU A 170 19.49 20.00 -14.28
CA GLU A 170 18.39 19.01 -14.38
C GLU A 170 18.18 18.28 -13.05
N LEU A 171 19.26 17.88 -12.36
CA LEU A 171 19.20 17.27 -11.04
C LEU A 171 18.52 18.17 -10.00
N CYS A 172 18.82 19.47 -10.00
CA CYS A 172 18.14 20.43 -9.11
C CYS A 172 16.62 20.43 -9.34
N TRP A 173 16.17 20.44 -10.59
CA TRP A 173 14.75 20.41 -10.93
C TRP A 173 14.09 19.07 -10.61
N VAL A 174 14.81 17.96 -10.78
CA VAL A 174 14.38 16.62 -10.34
C VAL A 174 14.14 16.61 -8.83
N ILE A 175 15.06 17.19 -8.03
CA ILE A 175 14.90 17.32 -6.58
C ILE A 175 13.66 18.15 -6.22
N ILE A 176 13.35 19.20 -6.96
CA ILE A 176 12.09 19.95 -6.75
C ILE A 176 10.87 19.02 -6.98
N GLY A 177 10.89 18.20 -8.04
CA GLY A 177 9.85 17.19 -8.28
C GLY A 177 9.71 16.17 -7.15
N THR A 178 10.82 15.72 -6.56
CA THR A 178 10.79 14.79 -5.42
C THR A 178 10.19 15.45 -4.18
N ILE A 179 10.57 16.70 -3.88
CA ILE A 179 10.03 17.47 -2.75
C ILE A 179 8.52 17.67 -2.90
N ILE A 180 8.04 18.05 -4.10
CA ILE A 180 6.61 18.19 -4.38
C ILE A 180 5.87 16.88 -4.08
N THR A 181 6.40 15.76 -4.55
CA THR A 181 5.80 14.43 -4.34
C THR A 181 5.76 14.05 -2.87
N ASN A 182 6.84 14.33 -2.12
CA ASN A 182 6.91 14.07 -0.69
C ASN A 182 5.90 14.91 0.11
N VAL A 183 5.80 16.20 -0.17
CA VAL A 183 4.81 17.09 0.48
C VAL A 183 3.40 16.58 0.19
N LEU A 184 3.10 16.25 -1.06
CA LEU A 184 1.81 15.68 -1.44
C LEU A 184 1.54 14.34 -0.75
N PHE A 185 2.54 13.48 -0.62
CA PHE A 185 2.41 12.21 0.06
C PHE A 185 2.14 12.37 1.56
N ILE A 186 2.88 13.24 2.24
CA ILE A 186 2.73 13.46 3.69
C ILE A 186 1.35 14.07 3.99
N GLU A 187 0.95 15.10 3.25
CA GLU A 187 -0.28 15.86 3.51
C GLU A 187 -1.54 15.12 3.01
N PHE A 188 -1.42 14.42 1.88
CA PHE A 188 -2.55 13.81 1.16
C PHE A 188 -2.40 12.29 0.99
N ARG A 189 -1.71 11.59 1.91
CA ARG A 189 -1.56 10.11 1.88
C ARG A 189 -2.88 9.37 1.69
N ASP A 190 -3.93 9.83 2.37
CA ASP A 190 -5.24 9.19 2.36
C ASP A 190 -6.13 9.67 1.20
N SER A 191 -5.59 10.54 0.34
CA SER A 191 -6.30 10.99 -0.86
C SER A 191 -6.47 9.86 -1.86
N LYS A 192 -7.47 10.02 -2.72
CA LYS A 192 -7.76 9.06 -3.80
C LYS A 192 -6.55 8.85 -4.74
N LEU A 193 -5.65 9.83 -4.86
CA LEU A 193 -4.50 9.78 -5.78
C LEU A 193 -3.51 8.68 -5.39
N PHE A 194 -3.01 8.69 -4.16
CA PHE A 194 -2.04 7.70 -3.68
C PHE A 194 -2.67 6.32 -3.50
N LYS A 195 -3.94 6.29 -3.06
CA LYS A 195 -4.71 5.05 -3.01
C LYS A 195 -4.84 4.41 -4.40
N TYR A 196 -5.16 5.18 -5.44
CA TYR A 196 -5.30 4.67 -6.80
C TYR A 196 -3.98 4.35 -7.50
N THR A 197 -2.87 4.95 -7.06
CA THR A 197 -1.56 4.74 -7.71
C THR A 197 -0.77 3.66 -7.00
N VAL A 198 -0.43 3.88 -5.72
CA VAL A 198 0.46 2.99 -4.97
C VAL A 198 -0.30 1.77 -4.45
N ASN A 199 -1.44 1.96 -3.77
CA ASN A 199 -2.15 0.83 -3.18
C ASN A 199 -2.73 -0.09 -4.25
N THR A 200 -3.36 0.47 -5.29
CA THR A 200 -3.84 -0.31 -6.43
C THR A 200 -2.71 -1.05 -7.16
N PHE A 201 -1.52 -0.45 -7.28
CA PHE A 201 -0.36 -1.17 -7.82
C PHE A 201 0.00 -2.38 -6.96
N LEU A 202 0.11 -2.22 -5.65
CA LEU A 202 0.48 -3.31 -4.74
C LEU A 202 -0.60 -4.39 -4.68
N GLU A 203 -1.87 -4.02 -4.81
CA GLU A 203 -3.01 -4.93 -4.86
C GLU A 203 -3.03 -5.72 -6.17
N ASN A 204 -2.89 -5.06 -7.32
CA ASN A 204 -2.91 -5.73 -8.62
C ASN A 204 -1.67 -6.60 -8.89
N ASN A 205 -0.61 -6.42 -8.11
CA ASN A 205 0.66 -7.14 -8.27
C ASN A 205 1.01 -8.00 -7.04
N SER A 206 0.06 -8.24 -6.13
CA SER A 206 0.31 -8.97 -4.88
C SER A 206 0.89 -10.36 -5.13
N GLU A 207 0.33 -11.10 -6.09
CA GLU A 207 0.78 -12.42 -6.49
C GLU A 207 2.19 -12.37 -7.10
N THR A 208 2.39 -11.54 -8.14
CA THR A 208 3.68 -11.39 -8.84
C THR A 208 4.82 -10.94 -7.93
N LEU A 209 4.52 -10.10 -6.92
CA LEU A 209 5.49 -9.63 -5.94
C LEU A 209 5.71 -10.62 -4.78
N GLY A 210 5.03 -11.77 -4.78
CA GLY A 210 5.09 -12.77 -3.72
C GLY A 210 4.54 -12.28 -2.37
N LEU A 211 3.70 -11.24 -2.38
CA LEU A 211 3.12 -10.67 -1.17
C LEU A 211 2.07 -11.59 -0.55
N GLU A 212 1.31 -12.31 -1.37
CA GLU A 212 0.29 -13.26 -0.87
C GLU A 212 0.93 -14.47 -0.22
N GLU A 213 1.96 -15.04 -0.85
CA GLU A 213 2.68 -16.18 -0.32
C GLU A 213 3.39 -15.83 0.99
N ARG A 214 4.01 -14.64 1.08
CA ARG A 214 4.60 -14.16 2.33
C ARG A 214 3.55 -13.96 3.42
N GLU A 215 2.41 -13.35 3.09
CA GLU A 215 1.32 -13.21 4.07
C GLU A 215 0.81 -14.57 4.55
N ARG A 216 0.78 -15.59 3.69
CA ARG A 216 0.43 -16.97 4.06
C ARG A 216 1.46 -17.58 5.02
N LEU A 217 2.75 -17.46 4.70
CA LEU A 217 3.84 -17.95 5.55
C LEU A 217 3.85 -17.25 6.91
N ASP A 218 3.73 -15.93 6.94
CA ASP A 218 3.61 -15.14 8.18
C ASP A 218 2.46 -15.63 9.06
N LEU A 219 1.30 -15.96 8.46
CA LEU A 219 0.17 -16.49 9.22
C LEU A 219 0.45 -17.91 9.74
N GLN A 220 1.08 -18.76 8.94
CA GLN A 220 1.45 -20.12 9.37
C GLN A 220 2.45 -20.08 10.53
N ASP A 221 3.42 -19.16 10.49
CA ASP A 221 4.36 -18.94 11.59
C ASP A 221 3.64 -18.47 12.85
N LEU A 222 2.72 -17.50 12.74
CA LEU A 222 1.89 -17.06 13.89
C LEU A 222 1.04 -18.21 14.46
N ILE A 223 0.43 -19.03 13.60
CA ILE A 223 -0.34 -20.19 14.04
C ILE A 223 0.56 -21.17 14.81
N ALA A 224 1.78 -21.40 14.32
CA ALA A 224 2.76 -22.27 14.97
C ALA A 224 3.30 -21.72 16.29
N GLU A 225 3.37 -20.39 16.46
CA GLU A 225 3.74 -19.74 17.73
C GLU A 225 2.72 -20.01 18.85
N GLY A 226 1.45 -20.20 18.49
CA GLY A 226 0.35 -20.43 19.44
C GLY A 226 -0.14 -19.18 20.16
N GLU A 227 -1.21 -19.32 20.95
CA GLU A 227 -1.81 -18.18 21.65
C GLU A 227 -0.86 -17.53 22.67
N SER A 228 -0.92 -16.21 22.75
CA SER A 228 -0.12 -15.40 23.67
C SER A 228 -0.91 -14.20 24.21
N ASP A 229 -0.27 -13.34 24.99
CA ASP A 229 -0.86 -12.09 25.42
C ASP A 229 -1.19 -11.14 24.25
N ARG A 230 -0.48 -11.30 23.12
CA ARG A 230 -0.61 -10.50 21.89
C ARG A 230 -1.12 -11.27 20.68
N LEU A 231 -1.40 -12.57 20.80
CA LEU A 231 -1.95 -13.40 19.74
C LEU A 231 -3.14 -14.22 20.29
N GLU A 232 -4.31 -14.09 19.68
CA GLU A 232 -5.52 -14.83 20.06
C GLU A 232 -6.09 -15.54 18.84
N PHE A 233 -6.58 -16.77 19.02
CA PHE A 233 -7.30 -17.52 18.00
C PHE A 233 -8.80 -17.53 18.28
N LYS A 234 -9.58 -17.50 17.21
CA LYS A 234 -11.02 -17.74 17.23
C LYS A 234 -11.37 -18.63 16.07
N SER A 235 -12.18 -19.65 16.31
CA SER A 235 -12.52 -20.63 15.29
C SER A 235 -13.40 -20.08 14.18
N THR A 236 -14.29 -19.14 14.49
CA THR A 236 -15.29 -18.59 13.57
C THR A 236 -15.59 -17.11 13.88
N VAL A 237 -16.19 -16.41 12.92
CA VAL A 237 -16.69 -15.04 13.11
C VAL A 237 -18.01 -15.06 13.87
N ARG A 238 -18.96 -15.92 13.46
CA ARG A 238 -20.31 -15.96 14.06
C ARG A 238 -20.92 -17.34 14.23
N THR A 239 -20.40 -18.36 13.56
CA THR A 239 -20.99 -19.70 13.57
C THR A 239 -20.56 -20.47 14.81
N ASN A 240 -21.50 -20.95 15.60
CA ASN A 240 -21.19 -21.86 16.70
C ASN A 240 -20.95 -23.26 16.14
N LEU A 241 -19.76 -23.82 16.36
CA LEU A 241 -19.36 -25.11 15.79
C LEU A 241 -20.11 -26.31 16.40
N GLU A 242 -20.66 -26.17 17.61
CA GLU A 242 -21.44 -27.23 18.24
C GLU A 242 -22.86 -27.32 17.66
N THR A 243 -23.47 -26.17 17.36
CA THR A 243 -24.86 -26.12 16.85
C THR A 243 -24.95 -26.00 15.33
N GLY A 244 -23.88 -25.53 14.68
CA GLY A 244 -23.87 -25.19 13.25
C GLY A 244 -24.65 -23.91 12.89
N GLU A 245 -25.16 -23.18 13.88
CA GLU A 245 -26.00 -22.00 13.69
C GLU A 245 -25.25 -20.69 14.00
N THR A 246 -25.78 -19.57 13.50
CA THR A 246 -25.25 -18.25 13.82
C THR A 246 -25.52 -17.91 15.29
N ASP A 247 -24.47 -17.57 16.04
CA ASP A 247 -24.53 -17.21 17.45
C ASP A 247 -23.84 -15.86 17.71
N LYS A 248 -24.60 -14.90 18.24
CA LYS A 248 -24.09 -13.57 18.62
C LYS A 248 -22.99 -13.63 19.68
N ARG A 249 -22.90 -14.72 20.44
CA ARG A 249 -21.81 -14.92 21.42
C ARG A 249 -20.45 -15.05 20.73
N MET A 250 -20.40 -15.63 19.53
CA MET A 250 -19.16 -15.74 18.74
C MET A 250 -18.71 -14.36 18.26
N GLU A 251 -19.63 -13.57 17.71
CA GLU A 251 -19.37 -12.17 17.31
C GLU A 251 -18.91 -11.33 18.50
N LYS A 252 -19.56 -11.50 19.67
CA LYS A 252 -19.18 -10.83 20.90
C LYS A 252 -17.77 -11.23 21.36
N ALA A 253 -17.38 -12.50 21.22
CA ALA A 253 -16.04 -12.96 21.58
C ALA A 253 -14.97 -12.27 20.72
N VAL A 254 -15.21 -12.16 19.40
CA VAL A 254 -14.33 -11.42 18.47
C VAL A 254 -14.21 -9.96 18.89
N LEU A 255 -15.33 -9.27 19.10
CA LEU A 255 -15.33 -7.86 19.50
C LEU A 255 -14.66 -7.61 20.86
N LYS A 256 -14.89 -8.51 21.83
CA LYS A 256 -14.26 -8.47 23.16
C LYS A 256 -12.74 -8.51 23.04
N THR A 257 -12.22 -9.42 22.21
CA THR A 257 -10.77 -9.53 21.96
C THR A 257 -10.22 -8.26 21.30
N ILE A 258 -10.89 -7.73 20.28
CA ILE A 258 -10.49 -6.47 19.63
C ILE A 258 -10.39 -5.34 20.65
N VAL A 259 -11.44 -5.13 21.47
CA VAL A 259 -11.44 -4.08 22.51
C VAL A 259 -10.33 -4.30 23.54
N ALA A 260 -10.08 -5.55 23.95
CA ALA A 260 -8.99 -5.88 24.87
C ALA A 260 -7.61 -5.52 24.30
N PHE A 261 -7.35 -5.81 23.02
CA PHE A 261 -6.09 -5.42 22.36
C PHE A 261 -5.94 -3.91 22.24
N LEU A 262 -6.99 -3.20 21.81
CA LEU A 262 -6.97 -1.74 21.70
C LEU A 262 -6.68 -1.04 23.04
N ASN A 263 -7.11 -1.64 24.16
CA ASN A 263 -6.90 -1.10 25.49
C ASN A 263 -5.58 -1.50 26.15
N THR A 264 -4.83 -2.44 25.57
CA THR A 264 -3.55 -2.93 26.10
C THR A 264 -2.40 -2.54 25.19
N ASP A 265 -1.50 -3.44 24.82
CA ASP A 265 -0.32 -3.16 24.00
C ASP A 265 -0.52 -3.54 22.52
N GLY A 266 -1.79 -3.63 22.10
CA GLY A 266 -2.17 -4.14 20.80
C GLY A 266 -2.01 -5.66 20.71
N GLY A 267 -2.26 -6.20 19.52
CA GLY A 267 -2.13 -7.64 19.26
C GLY A 267 -2.74 -8.04 17.93
N THR A 268 -2.70 -9.34 17.67
CA THR A 268 -3.26 -9.98 16.48
C THR A 268 -4.32 -10.98 16.92
N LEU A 269 -5.50 -10.91 16.30
CA LEU A 269 -6.53 -11.93 16.38
C LEU A 269 -6.58 -12.68 15.04
N LEU A 270 -6.46 -14.00 15.07
CA LEU A 270 -6.70 -14.86 13.90
C LEU A 270 -8.08 -15.51 14.04
N ILE A 271 -8.93 -15.33 13.03
CA ILE A 271 -10.26 -15.94 12.98
C ILE A 271 -10.26 -17.01 11.89
N GLY A 272 -10.84 -18.19 12.18
CA GLY A 272 -10.74 -19.36 11.31
C GLY A 272 -9.68 -20.37 11.77
N VAL A 273 -9.18 -20.23 13.00
CA VAL A 273 -8.14 -21.09 13.60
C VAL A 273 -8.66 -21.63 14.93
N SER A 274 -8.53 -22.93 15.18
CA SER A 274 -8.86 -23.53 16.48
C SER A 274 -7.83 -23.17 17.56
N ASP A 275 -8.17 -23.41 18.82
CA ASP A 275 -7.25 -23.20 19.94
C ASP A 275 -5.98 -24.10 19.83
N ASP A 276 -6.09 -25.22 19.11
CA ASP A 276 -4.98 -26.15 18.82
C ASP A 276 -4.16 -25.75 17.57
N GLY A 277 -4.51 -24.64 16.91
CA GLY A 277 -3.84 -24.17 15.69
C GLY A 277 -4.33 -24.81 14.38
N GLU A 278 -5.43 -25.57 14.41
CA GLU A 278 -6.01 -26.14 13.18
C GLU A 278 -6.72 -25.06 12.37
N ILE A 279 -6.49 -25.04 11.04
CA ILE A 279 -7.18 -24.12 10.13
C ILE A 279 -8.57 -24.66 9.82
N LEU A 280 -9.57 -24.04 10.43
CA LEU A 280 -10.99 -24.38 10.26
C LEU A 280 -11.65 -23.58 9.14
N GLY A 281 -11.22 -22.33 8.95
CA GLY A 281 -11.83 -21.36 8.04
C GLY A 281 -12.81 -20.43 8.75
N ALA A 282 -12.81 -19.15 8.39
CA ALA A 282 -13.59 -18.08 8.98
C ALA A 282 -15.04 -18.07 8.48
N ASP A 283 -15.70 -19.24 8.50
CA ASP A 283 -17.15 -19.43 8.27
C ASP A 283 -17.77 -18.59 7.13
N VAL A 284 -17.03 -18.45 6.02
CA VAL A 284 -17.39 -17.62 4.86
C VAL A 284 -18.72 -18.08 4.24
N ASP A 285 -18.98 -19.38 4.26
CA ASP A 285 -20.24 -19.97 3.76
C ASP A 285 -21.47 -19.41 4.48
N SER A 286 -21.31 -18.95 5.73
CA SER A 286 -22.41 -18.31 6.44
C SER A 286 -22.75 -16.94 5.85
N PHE A 287 -21.84 -16.25 5.14
CA PHE A 287 -21.95 -14.86 4.67
C PHE A 287 -22.21 -14.71 3.17
N ASP A 288 -22.40 -15.79 2.41
CA ASP A 288 -22.49 -15.84 0.93
C ASP A 288 -21.19 -15.49 0.18
N SER A 289 -20.34 -14.59 0.72
CA SER A 289 -19.07 -14.18 0.10
C SER A 289 -18.13 -13.51 1.12
N VAL A 290 -16.84 -13.45 0.77
CA VAL A 290 -15.81 -12.73 1.54
C VAL A 290 -16.14 -11.24 1.70
N ASP A 291 -16.69 -10.61 0.66
CA ASP A 291 -17.06 -9.18 0.69
C ASP A 291 -18.17 -8.91 1.71
N ARG A 292 -19.16 -9.80 1.79
CA ARG A 292 -20.26 -9.71 2.76
C ARG A 292 -19.79 -9.97 4.18
N MET A 293 -18.86 -10.90 4.38
CA MET A 293 -18.18 -11.10 5.67
C MET A 293 -17.41 -9.84 6.09
N ASN A 294 -16.63 -9.23 5.19
CA ASN A 294 -15.87 -8.01 5.47
C ASN A 294 -16.80 -6.83 5.81
N LEU A 295 -17.90 -6.68 5.07
CA LEU A 295 -18.91 -5.66 5.36
C LEU A 295 -19.56 -5.89 6.73
N HIS A 296 -19.88 -7.13 7.06
CA HIS A 296 -20.43 -7.49 8.37
C HIS A 296 -19.48 -7.17 9.51
N MET A 297 -18.20 -7.57 9.39
CA MET A 297 -17.14 -7.22 10.34
C MET A 297 -17.01 -5.72 10.52
N THR A 298 -17.02 -4.96 9.42
CA THR A 298 -16.97 -3.49 9.45
C THR A 298 -18.15 -2.91 10.23
N ASN A 299 -19.38 -3.37 9.95
CA ASN A 299 -20.59 -2.90 10.61
C ASN A 299 -20.61 -3.26 12.11
N MET A 300 -20.16 -4.46 12.44
CA MET A 300 -20.07 -4.96 13.81
C MET A 300 -19.08 -4.11 14.63
N ILE A 301 -17.88 -3.86 14.10
CA ILE A 301 -16.88 -2.99 14.72
C ILE A 301 -17.40 -1.55 14.86
N SER A 302 -17.98 -1.00 13.79
CA SER A 302 -18.49 0.38 13.76
C SER A 302 -19.60 0.60 14.79
N SER A 303 -20.52 -0.35 14.93
CA SER A 303 -21.66 -0.27 15.85
C SER A 303 -21.28 -0.51 17.30
N ALA A 304 -20.42 -1.49 17.58
CA ALA A 304 -20.09 -1.90 18.94
C ALA A 304 -18.89 -1.15 19.55
N ILE A 305 -17.93 -0.72 18.73
CA ILE A 305 -16.69 -0.07 19.20
C ILE A 305 -16.69 1.42 18.84
N GLY A 306 -17.18 1.76 17.65
CA GLY A 306 -17.30 3.13 17.15
C GLY A 306 -16.27 3.50 16.07
N ASN A 307 -16.71 4.34 15.13
CA ASN A 307 -15.93 4.70 13.94
C ASN A 307 -14.58 5.38 14.24
N GLY A 308 -14.44 6.03 15.39
CA GLY A 308 -13.20 6.69 15.80
C GLY A 308 -12.02 5.72 16.03
N PHE A 309 -12.29 4.43 16.20
CA PHE A 309 -11.25 3.41 16.45
C PHE A 309 -10.93 2.54 15.23
N ILE A 310 -11.66 2.69 14.12
CA ILE A 310 -11.40 1.94 12.87
C ILE A 310 -9.94 2.08 12.40
N PRO A 311 -9.27 3.25 12.47
CA PRO A 311 -7.87 3.37 12.05
C PRO A 311 -6.89 2.49 12.85
N TYR A 312 -7.26 2.04 14.05
CA TYR A 312 -6.45 1.16 14.90
C TYR A 312 -6.74 -0.33 14.68
N ILE A 313 -7.68 -0.68 13.79
CA ILE A 313 -8.11 -2.05 13.53
C ILE A 313 -7.94 -2.34 12.04
N ASN A 314 -6.98 -3.20 11.70
CA ASN A 314 -6.76 -3.64 10.34
C ASN A 314 -7.06 -5.12 10.20
N PHE A 315 -8.19 -5.47 9.59
CA PHE A 315 -8.53 -6.85 9.30
C PHE A 315 -8.37 -7.17 7.81
N LYS A 316 -7.85 -8.35 7.51
CA LYS A 316 -7.66 -8.85 6.14
C LYS A 316 -7.93 -10.35 6.07
N PRO A 317 -8.82 -10.83 5.18
CA PRO A 317 -8.95 -12.26 4.88
C PRO A 317 -7.74 -12.73 4.05
N VAL A 318 -7.20 -13.90 4.41
CA VAL A 318 -6.08 -14.56 3.74
C VAL A 318 -6.49 -16.00 3.45
N LEU A 319 -6.27 -16.47 2.22
CA LEU A 319 -6.61 -17.84 1.83
C LEU A 319 -5.44 -18.77 2.15
N ILE A 320 -5.67 -19.79 2.98
CA ILE A 320 -4.68 -20.82 3.35
C ILE A 320 -5.31 -22.18 3.12
N ASP A 321 -4.70 -23.00 2.27
CA ASP A 321 -5.17 -24.37 1.97
C ASP A 321 -6.66 -24.46 1.59
N GLY A 322 -7.14 -23.45 0.83
CA GLY A 322 -8.53 -23.36 0.37
C GLY A 322 -9.53 -22.83 1.42
N LYS A 323 -9.06 -22.50 2.63
CA LYS A 323 -9.88 -21.92 3.71
C LYS A 323 -9.45 -20.49 4.01
N TYR A 324 -10.41 -19.60 4.21
CA TYR A 324 -10.10 -18.22 4.57
C TYR A 324 -9.80 -18.10 6.07
N VAL A 325 -8.68 -17.47 6.42
CA VAL A 325 -8.34 -17.04 7.78
C VAL A 325 -8.36 -15.52 7.81
N VAL A 326 -9.10 -14.92 8.74
CA VAL A 326 -9.15 -13.46 8.89
C VAL A 326 -8.12 -13.03 9.92
N ARG A 327 -7.08 -12.32 9.48
CA ARG A 327 -6.10 -11.69 10.37
C ARG A 327 -6.59 -10.31 10.75
N VAL A 328 -6.83 -10.07 12.03
CA VAL A 328 -7.19 -8.77 12.62
C VAL A 328 -6.02 -8.25 13.44
N ARG A 329 -5.34 -7.21 12.95
CA ARG A 329 -4.31 -6.49 13.71
C ARG A 329 -4.91 -5.30 14.42
N CYS A 330 -4.62 -5.19 15.72
CA CYS A 330 -5.11 -4.13 16.58
C CYS A 330 -3.93 -3.35 17.16
N ASP A 331 -3.89 -2.05 16.87
CA ASP A 331 -2.92 -1.13 17.47
C ASP A 331 -3.44 -0.59 18.80
N LYS A 332 -2.53 -0.31 19.73
CA LYS A 332 -2.90 0.33 21.00
C LYS A 332 -3.56 1.69 20.74
N ALA A 333 -4.80 1.84 21.19
CA ALA A 333 -5.49 3.13 21.13
C ALA A 333 -4.87 4.14 22.11
N GLU A 334 -4.99 5.43 21.84
CA GLU A 334 -4.61 6.45 22.84
C GLU A 334 -5.71 6.64 23.89
N LYS A 335 -6.97 6.50 23.47
CA LYS A 335 -8.15 6.66 24.31
C LYS A 335 -8.66 5.32 24.81
N ALA A 336 -9.39 5.36 25.92
CA ALA A 336 -10.11 4.21 26.44
C ALA A 336 -11.19 3.77 25.42
N VAL A 337 -11.22 2.48 25.12
CA VAL A 337 -12.16 1.87 24.18
C VAL A 337 -13.16 1.03 24.95
N PHE A 338 -14.44 1.16 24.64
CA PHE A 338 -15.51 0.43 25.29
C PHE A 338 -16.26 -0.41 24.27
N LEU A 339 -16.67 -1.61 24.69
CA LEU A 339 -17.60 -2.43 23.92
C LEU A 339 -19.03 -2.02 24.28
N ARG A 340 -19.79 -1.57 23.29
CA ARG A 340 -21.19 -1.17 23.45
C ARG A 340 -22.11 -2.32 23.13
N GLU A 341 -22.96 -2.67 24.09
CA GLU A 341 -24.02 -3.65 23.91
C GLU A 341 -25.33 -3.08 24.45
N GLY A 342 -26.17 -2.58 23.54
CA GLY A 342 -27.40 -1.87 23.88
C GLY A 342 -27.11 -0.61 24.70
N LYS A 343 -27.50 -0.63 25.99
CA LYS A 343 -27.23 0.47 26.94
C LYS A 343 -26.01 0.25 27.82
N SER A 344 -25.37 -0.91 27.72
CA SER A 344 -24.18 -1.25 28.52
C SER A 344 -22.91 -0.90 27.76
N GLU A 345 -21.93 -0.36 28.49
CA GLU A 345 -20.57 -0.13 27.99
C GLU A 345 -19.61 -0.93 28.86
N GLN A 346 -18.90 -1.88 28.25
CA GLN A 346 -17.99 -2.80 28.94
C GLN A 346 -16.54 -2.48 28.57
N PHE A 347 -15.65 -2.51 29.56
CA PHE A 347 -14.23 -2.20 29.35
C PHE A 347 -13.40 -3.47 29.53
N TYR A 348 -12.74 -3.90 28.46
CA TYR A 348 -11.91 -5.10 28.44
C TYR A 348 -10.43 -4.78 28.30
N VAL A 349 -9.59 -5.56 28.97
CA VAL A 349 -8.12 -5.55 28.84
C VAL A 349 -7.59 -6.98 28.74
N ARG A 350 -6.46 -7.15 28.07
CA ARG A 350 -5.67 -8.40 28.14
C ARG A 350 -5.00 -8.54 29.50
N SER A 351 -5.00 -9.76 30.01
CA SER A 351 -4.27 -10.20 31.20
C SER A 351 -3.71 -11.59 30.91
N GLY A 352 -2.48 -11.66 30.38
CA GLY A 352 -1.96 -12.88 29.76
C GLY A 352 -2.80 -13.28 28.54
N PRO A 353 -3.09 -14.58 28.32
CA PRO A 353 -3.89 -15.06 27.19
C PRO A 353 -5.40 -14.78 27.34
N SER A 354 -5.84 -14.11 28.41
CA SER A 354 -7.27 -13.91 28.70
C SER A 354 -7.71 -12.45 28.63
N SER A 355 -8.95 -12.23 28.20
CA SER A 355 -9.59 -10.90 28.17
C SER A 355 -10.50 -10.70 29.39
N VAL A 356 -10.14 -9.77 30.27
CA VAL A 356 -10.79 -9.52 31.57
C VAL A 356 -11.57 -8.20 31.53
N GLU A 357 -12.78 -8.19 32.10
CA GLU A 357 -13.57 -6.98 32.27
C GLU A 357 -13.09 -6.19 33.48
N LEU A 358 -12.80 -4.90 33.31
CA LEU A 358 -12.55 -4.01 34.44
C LEU A 358 -13.77 -3.12 34.67
N THR A 359 -14.18 -3.00 35.93
CA THR A 359 -15.28 -2.14 36.35
C THR A 359 -14.89 -1.29 37.57
N GLY A 360 -15.68 -0.27 37.86
CA GLY A 360 -15.52 0.57 39.06
C GLY A 360 -14.11 1.17 39.20
N MET A 361 -13.53 1.00 40.38
CA MET A 361 -12.23 1.61 40.73
C MET A 361 -11.07 1.05 39.88
N ASN A 362 -11.11 -0.24 39.51
CA ASN A 362 -10.04 -0.87 38.72
C ASN A 362 -9.93 -0.24 37.33
N LEU A 363 -11.07 0.03 36.69
CA LEU A 363 -11.13 0.73 35.41
C LEU A 363 -10.55 2.14 35.53
N VAL A 364 -11.01 2.92 36.51
CA VAL A 364 -10.56 4.31 36.73
C VAL A 364 -9.05 4.36 36.94
N ASN A 365 -8.52 3.47 37.78
CA ASN A 365 -7.09 3.38 38.04
C ASN A 365 -6.30 3.00 36.79
N TYR A 366 -6.79 2.04 36.01
CA TYR A 366 -6.15 1.61 34.77
C TYR A 366 -6.05 2.76 33.77
N VAL A 367 -7.15 3.45 33.50
CA VAL A 367 -7.21 4.57 32.54
C VAL A 367 -6.31 5.73 33.00
N ASN A 368 -6.30 6.06 34.29
CA ASN A 368 -5.45 7.12 34.84
C ASN A 368 -3.96 6.80 34.72
N ASN A 369 -3.57 5.55 34.97
CA ASN A 369 -2.18 5.10 34.88
C ASN A 369 -1.69 5.04 33.42
N ARG A 370 -2.57 4.64 32.49
CA ARG A 370 -2.31 4.67 31.04
C ARG A 370 -1.94 6.07 30.57
N ASN A 371 -2.71 7.08 30.99
CA ASN A 371 -2.49 8.48 30.61
C ASN A 371 -1.19 9.07 31.18
N LYS A 372 -0.75 8.62 32.36
CA LYS A 372 0.52 9.05 32.98
C LYS A 372 1.76 8.51 32.25
N LYS A 373 1.70 7.28 31.73
CA LYS A 373 2.80 6.71 30.91
C LYS A 373 2.97 7.48 29.59
N GLY A 374 1.88 7.89 28.95
CA GLY A 374 1.94 8.71 27.72
C GLY A 374 2.58 10.09 27.92
N LYS A 375 2.31 10.76 29.06
CA LYS A 375 2.89 12.09 29.36
C LYS A 375 4.40 12.08 29.64
N ARG A 376 5.00 10.96 30.02
CA ARG A 376 6.46 10.86 30.26
C ARG A 376 7.29 10.76 28.98
N PHE A 377 6.68 10.38 27.85
CA PHE A 377 7.39 10.23 26.57
C PHE A 377 7.20 11.42 25.62
N GLY A 378 6.25 12.33 25.89
CA GLY A 378 6.02 13.55 25.08
C GLY A 378 6.73 14.81 25.59
N SER A 379 7.71 14.68 26.48
CA SER A 379 8.42 15.82 27.11
C SER A 379 9.95 15.69 27.02
N LEU A 380 10.46 15.09 25.95
CA LEU A 380 11.89 15.03 25.64
C LEU A 380 12.14 15.59 24.24
#